data_AF-A0A059E725-F1
#
_entry.id   AF-A0A059E725-F1
#
_cell.length_a   1.000
_cell.length_b   1.000
_cell.length_c   1.000
_cell.angle_alpha   90.00
_cell.angle_beta   90.00
_cell.angle_gamma   90.00
#
_symmetry.space_group_name_H-M   'P 1'
#
loop_
_entity.id
_entity.type
_entity.pdbx_description
1 polymer ?
#
loop_
_entity_poly.entity_id
_entity_poly.type
_entity_poly.pdbx_seq_one_letter_code
_entity_poly.pdbx_strand_id
1 'polypeptide(L)'
;MSQPNPSDLSVLKHLWSHGRQSAREVHDAIGPGQGWKPSTTRTVIARMEEKGWVSRQDMHGIAVYAAVIDRTATLGGLVRYLARQVLDMDGPLPAALFAESPHLSDAELDELDTIINAAAADTEGKA
;
A
#
# COMPACT_ATOMS: atom_id res chain seq x y z
N MET A 1 7.26 8.11 8.41
CA MET A 1 7.29 7.97 6.94
C MET A 1 6.02 8.59 6.38
N SER A 2 6.09 9.25 5.22
CA SER A 2 4.90 9.80 4.55
C SER A 2 3.98 8.67 4.07
N GLN A 3 2.67 8.87 4.07
CA GLN A 3 1.71 7.86 3.57
C GLN A 3 1.70 7.84 2.04
N PRO A 4 1.53 6.65 1.40
CA PRO A 4 1.33 6.57 -0.04
C PRO A 4 0.09 7.34 -0.51
N ASN A 5 0.25 8.14 -1.57
CA ASN A 5 -0.89 8.80 -2.22
C ASN A 5 -1.62 7.82 -3.16
N PRO A 6 -2.77 8.20 -3.75
CA PRO A 6 -3.54 7.29 -4.60
C PRO A 6 -2.77 6.73 -5.81
N SER A 7 -1.90 7.53 -6.43
CA SER A 7 -1.08 7.07 -7.55
C SER A 7 -0.02 6.06 -7.09
N ASP A 8 0.64 6.34 -5.98
CA ASP A 8 1.63 5.44 -5.37
C ASP A 8 0.95 4.11 -4.98
N LEU A 9 -0.25 4.17 -4.39
CA LEU A 9 -1.03 2.98 -4.01
C LEU A 9 -1.46 2.13 -5.21
N SER A 10 -1.79 2.76 -6.33
CA SER A 10 -2.19 2.03 -7.54
C SER A 10 -1.04 1.17 -8.06
N VAL A 11 0.20 1.70 -8.02
CA VAL A 11 1.40 0.94 -8.38
C VAL A 11 1.71 -0.13 -7.33
N LEU A 12 1.67 0.20 -6.03
CA LEU A 12 1.95 -0.75 -4.95
C LEU A 12 1.01 -1.97 -4.99
N LYS A 13 -0.31 -1.74 -5.12
CA LYS A 13 -1.30 -2.81 -5.24
C LYS A 13 -1.00 -3.75 -6.40
N HIS A 14 -0.58 -3.19 -7.53
CA HIS A 14 -0.21 -3.97 -8.71
C HIS A 14 1.04 -4.83 -8.46
N LEU A 15 2.12 -4.22 -7.96
CA LEU A 15 3.40 -4.91 -7.68
C LEU A 15 3.27 -5.96 -6.56
N TRP A 16 2.45 -5.70 -5.55
CA TRP A 16 2.15 -6.68 -4.51
C TRP A 16 1.47 -7.94 -5.07
N SER A 17 0.61 -7.79 -6.08
CA SER A 17 -0.15 -8.90 -6.66
C SER A 17 0.65 -9.66 -7.74
N HIS A 18 1.50 -8.97 -8.49
CA HIS A 18 2.19 -9.54 -9.66
C HIS A 18 3.72 -9.69 -9.45
N GLY A 19 4.23 -9.23 -8.31
CA GLY A 19 5.64 -9.24 -8.02
C GLY A 19 6.42 -8.19 -8.82
N ARG A 20 7.69 -8.50 -9.10
CA ARG A 20 8.60 -7.60 -9.80
C ARG A 20 8.17 -7.37 -11.24
N GLN A 21 8.20 -6.13 -11.70
CA GLN A 21 7.85 -5.78 -13.08
C GLN A 21 8.60 -4.55 -13.59
N SER A 22 8.77 -4.46 -14.89
CA SER A 22 9.26 -3.26 -15.56
C SER A 22 8.24 -2.12 -15.49
N ALA A 23 8.72 -0.88 -15.60
CA ALA A 23 7.83 0.29 -15.66
C ALA A 23 6.85 0.23 -16.84
N ARG A 24 7.20 -0.51 -17.91
CA ARG A 24 6.32 -0.75 -19.05
C ARG A 24 5.18 -1.69 -18.68
N GLU A 25 5.46 -2.83 -18.06
CA GLU A 25 4.43 -3.80 -17.64
C GLU A 25 3.45 -3.16 -16.65
N VAL A 26 3.97 -2.41 -15.67
CA VAL A 26 3.14 -1.62 -14.75
C VAL A 26 2.26 -0.63 -15.53
N HIS A 27 2.84 0.09 -16.50
CA HIS A 27 2.08 1.03 -17.31
C HIS A 27 0.97 0.34 -18.11
N ASP A 28 1.30 -0.74 -18.81
CA ASP A 28 0.35 -1.47 -19.66
C ASP A 28 -0.81 -2.03 -18.81
N ALA A 29 -0.55 -2.41 -17.56
CA ALA A 29 -1.56 -2.95 -16.65
C ALA A 29 -2.48 -1.90 -16.01
N ILE A 30 -1.94 -0.80 -15.48
CA ILE A 30 -2.73 0.16 -14.68
C ILE A 30 -2.80 1.58 -15.28
N GLY A 31 -1.87 1.93 -16.17
CA GLY A 31 -1.75 3.26 -16.75
C GLY A 31 -3.00 3.73 -17.50
N PRO A 32 -3.55 2.94 -18.45
CA PRO A 32 -4.77 3.30 -19.18
C PRO A 32 -5.97 3.58 -18.26
N GLY A 33 -6.18 2.73 -17.24
CA GLY A 33 -7.28 2.91 -16.29
C GLY A 33 -7.17 4.17 -15.43
N GLN A 34 -5.95 4.71 -15.28
CA GLN A 34 -5.67 5.95 -14.56
C GLN A 34 -5.55 7.18 -15.49
N GLY A 35 -5.68 7.01 -16.80
CA GLY A 35 -5.45 8.07 -17.79
C GLY A 35 -3.99 8.54 -17.88
N TRP A 36 -3.04 7.70 -17.47
CA TRP A 36 -1.62 8.06 -17.45
C TRP A 36 -0.98 7.90 -18.81
N LYS A 37 0.03 8.74 -19.09
CA LYS A 37 1.00 8.48 -20.15
C LYS A 37 2.12 7.58 -19.61
N PRO A 38 2.89 6.88 -20.46
CA PRO A 38 4.03 6.08 -20.02
C PRO A 38 5.06 6.85 -19.18
N SER A 39 5.25 8.14 -19.49
CA SER A 39 6.12 9.03 -18.70
C SER A 39 5.61 9.24 -17.28
N THR A 40 4.30 9.37 -17.10
CA THR A 40 3.69 9.54 -15.77
C THR A 40 3.94 8.31 -14.90
N THR A 41 3.74 7.10 -15.44
CA THR A 41 4.04 5.86 -14.70
C THR A 41 5.50 5.82 -14.25
N ARG A 42 6.43 6.19 -15.15
CA ARG A 42 7.87 6.26 -14.79
C ARG A 42 8.14 7.29 -13.70
N THR A 43 7.54 8.48 -13.75
CA THR A 43 7.69 9.50 -12.70
C THR A 43 7.16 9.02 -11.36
N VAL A 44 6.01 8.34 -11.33
CA VAL A 44 5.44 7.77 -10.10
C VAL A 44 6.38 6.71 -9.51
N ILE A 45 6.85 5.77 -10.33
CA ILE A 45 7.80 4.72 -9.88
C ILE A 45 9.11 5.33 -9.37
N ALA A 46 9.68 6.30 -10.08
CA ALA A 46 10.92 6.98 -9.67
C ALA A 46 10.75 7.68 -8.30
N ARG A 47 9.63 8.38 -8.10
CA ARG A 47 9.32 8.98 -6.80
C ARG A 47 9.16 7.93 -5.70
N MET A 48 8.57 6.78 -6.01
CA MET A 48 8.45 5.68 -5.04
C MET A 48 9.81 5.05 -4.71
N GLU A 49 10.72 4.97 -5.69
CA GLU A 49 12.10 4.52 -5.51
C GLU A 49 12.86 5.48 -4.58
N GLU A 50 12.77 6.80 -4.82
CA GLU A 50 13.35 7.84 -3.95
C GLU A 50 12.85 7.76 -2.50
N LYS A 51 11.57 7.39 -2.31
CA LYS A 51 10.98 7.18 -0.98
C LYS A 51 11.36 5.83 -0.34
N GLY A 52 12.03 4.95 -1.07
CA GLY A 52 12.39 3.60 -0.63
C GLY A 52 11.20 2.63 -0.57
N TRP A 53 10.13 2.88 -1.32
CA TRP A 53 8.94 2.01 -1.33
C TRP A 53 9.01 0.88 -2.34
N VAL A 54 9.82 1.09 -3.38
CA VAL A 54 10.16 0.07 -4.36
C VAL A 54 11.67 -0.05 -4.47
N SER A 55 12.14 -1.26 -4.76
CA SER A 55 13.53 -1.48 -5.16
C SER A 55 13.62 -1.60 -6.67
N ARG A 56 14.69 -1.05 -7.24
CA ARG A 56 15.06 -1.21 -8.64
C ARG A 56 16.12 -2.30 -8.78
N GLN A 57 15.96 -3.16 -9.78
CA GLN A 57 16.95 -4.15 -10.19
C GLN A 57 17.08 -4.14 -11.71
N ASP A 58 18.29 -4.34 -12.23
CA ASP A 58 18.49 -4.54 -13.67
C ASP A 58 18.47 -6.04 -13.98
N MET A 59 17.52 -6.47 -14.82
CA MET A 59 17.38 -7.85 -15.29
C MET A 59 17.48 -7.86 -16.81
N HIS A 60 18.54 -8.49 -17.34
CA HIS A 60 18.79 -8.58 -18.78
C HIS A 60 18.79 -7.21 -19.51
N GLY A 61 19.31 -6.17 -18.86
CA GLY A 61 19.34 -4.80 -19.40
C GLY A 61 18.02 -4.03 -19.29
N ILE A 62 17.04 -4.56 -18.57
CA ILE A 62 15.75 -3.92 -18.30
C ILE A 62 15.63 -3.63 -16.81
N ALA A 63 15.31 -2.38 -16.47
CA ALA A 63 14.99 -2.01 -15.09
C ALA A 63 13.62 -2.57 -14.69
N VAL A 64 13.61 -3.37 -13.63
CA VAL A 64 12.41 -3.91 -12.99
C VAL A 64 12.31 -3.40 -11.56
N TYR A 65 11.08 -3.32 -11.07
CA TYR A 65 10.72 -2.73 -9.79
C TYR A 65 9.89 -3.71 -8.98
N ALA A 66 10.17 -3.81 -7.68
CA ALA A 66 9.38 -4.61 -6.74
C ALA A 66 9.04 -3.77 -5.51
N ALA A 67 7.81 -3.90 -5.00
CA ALA A 67 7.43 -3.29 -3.73
C ALA A 67 8.26 -3.90 -2.58
N VAL A 68 8.81 -3.05 -1.71
CA VAL A 68 9.62 -3.47 -0.56
C VAL A 68 9.01 -3.07 0.78
N ILE A 69 7.97 -2.24 0.76
CA ILE A 69 7.16 -1.96 1.95
C ILE A 69 6.13 -3.06 2.17
N ASP A 70 5.88 -3.36 3.43
CA ASP A 70 4.91 -4.36 3.83
C ASP A 70 3.48 -3.93 3.49
N ARG A 71 2.70 -4.87 2.93
CA ARG A 71 1.33 -4.62 2.48
C ARG A 71 0.42 -4.32 3.66
N THR A 72 0.42 -5.19 4.66
CA THR A 72 -0.48 -5.14 5.82
C THR A 72 -0.23 -3.88 6.64
N ALA A 73 1.04 -3.58 6.95
CA ALA A 73 1.43 -2.39 7.70
C ALA A 73 1.07 -1.10 6.97
N THR A 74 1.24 -1.06 5.65
CA THR A 74 0.88 0.11 4.83
C THR A 74 -0.63 0.36 4.85
N LEU A 75 -1.43 -0.67 4.60
CA LEU A 75 -2.90 -0.54 4.60
C LEU A 75 -3.43 -0.21 5.99
N GLY A 76 -2.93 -0.86 7.04
CA GLY A 76 -3.30 -0.55 8.43
C GLY A 76 -2.94 0.88 8.81
N GLY A 77 -1.80 1.39 8.35
CA GLY A 77 -1.40 2.78 8.53
C GLY A 77 -2.37 3.78 7.88
N LEU A 78 -2.83 3.50 6.66
CA LEU A 78 -3.80 4.34 5.95
C LEU A 78 -5.17 4.34 6.63
N VAL A 79 -5.60 3.18 7.12
CA VAL A 79 -6.87 3.03 7.83
C VAL A 79 -6.84 3.79 9.15
N ARG A 80 -5.76 3.62 9.93
CA ARG A 80 -5.57 4.42 11.15
C ARG A 80 -5.55 5.91 10.86
N TYR A 81 -4.88 6.33 9.79
CA TYR A 81 -4.89 7.73 9.37
C TYR A 81 -6.30 8.23 9.07
N LEU A 82 -7.08 7.50 8.26
CA LEU A 82 -8.46 7.86 7.95
C LEU A 82 -9.32 7.95 9.23
N ALA A 83 -9.29 6.90 10.06
CA ALA A 83 -10.09 6.86 11.27
C ALA A 83 -9.73 7.98 12.27
N ARG A 84 -8.44 8.20 12.52
CA ARG A 84 -7.96 9.08 13.60
C ARG A 84 -7.76 10.52 13.20
N GLN A 85 -7.54 10.79 11.91
CA GLN A 85 -7.21 12.15 11.43
C GLN A 85 -8.29 12.75 10.53
N VAL A 86 -9.19 11.92 9.98
CA VAL A 86 -10.27 12.39 9.10
C VAL A 86 -11.63 12.21 9.74
N LEU A 87 -11.84 11.11 10.48
CA LEU A 87 -13.12 10.77 11.09
C LEU A 87 -13.19 10.99 12.61
N ASP A 88 -12.08 11.36 13.24
CA ASP A 88 -11.96 11.56 14.70
C ASP A 88 -12.53 10.40 15.53
N MET A 89 -12.32 9.16 15.06
CA MET A 89 -12.80 7.94 15.71
C MET A 89 -11.79 7.40 16.70
N ASP A 90 -12.11 7.43 18.00
CA ASP A 90 -11.17 6.99 19.03
C ASP A 90 -11.23 5.50 19.43
N GLY A 91 -12.22 4.76 18.93
CA GLY A 91 -12.47 3.35 19.26
C GLY A 91 -11.78 2.32 18.36
N PRO A 92 -11.94 1.02 18.68
CA PRO A 92 -11.45 -0.07 17.84
C PRO A 92 -12.12 -0.03 16.46
N LEU A 93 -11.34 -0.32 15.41
CA LEU A 93 -11.85 -0.34 14.05
C LEU A 93 -12.26 -1.76 13.68
N PRO A 94 -13.47 -1.97 13.14
CA PRO A 94 -13.93 -3.31 12.78
C PRO A 94 -13.13 -3.90 11.63
N ALA A 95 -12.58 -5.11 11.82
CA ALA A 95 -11.96 -5.90 10.74
C ALA A 95 -12.89 -6.12 9.53
N ALA A 96 -14.22 -6.09 9.76
CA ALA A 96 -15.25 -6.20 8.73
C ALA A 96 -15.11 -5.16 7.59
N LEU A 97 -14.44 -4.02 7.83
CA LEU A 97 -14.15 -3.03 6.78
C LEU A 97 -13.29 -3.60 5.63
N PHE A 98 -12.54 -4.69 5.89
CA PHE A 98 -11.60 -5.30 4.93
C PHE A 98 -12.07 -6.64 4.37
N ALA A 99 -13.23 -7.15 4.79
CA ALA A 99 -13.71 -8.48 4.45
C ALA A 99 -13.90 -8.73 2.93
N GLU A 100 -14.04 -7.66 2.14
CA GLU A 100 -14.20 -7.74 0.68
C GLU A 100 -12.92 -7.33 -0.09
N SER A 101 -11.78 -7.17 0.58
CA SER A 101 -10.53 -6.75 -0.09
C SER A 101 -9.92 -7.90 -0.90
N PRO A 102 -9.84 -7.80 -2.24
CA PRO A 102 -9.24 -8.87 -3.08
C PRO A 102 -7.72 -8.94 -2.95
N HIS A 103 -7.11 -8.03 -2.18
CA HIS A 103 -5.66 -7.91 -2.01
C HIS A 103 -5.18 -8.35 -0.63
N LEU A 104 -6.04 -8.95 0.19
CA LEU A 104 -5.69 -9.47 1.51
C LEU A 104 -6.18 -10.91 1.63
N SER A 105 -5.29 -11.80 2.05
CA SER A 105 -5.62 -13.15 2.50
C SER A 105 -6.18 -13.12 3.92
N ASP A 106 -6.85 -14.20 4.35
CA ASP A 106 -7.42 -14.32 5.70
C ASP A 106 -6.35 -14.09 6.79
N ALA A 107 -5.13 -14.62 6.60
CA ALA A 107 -4.03 -14.40 7.53
C ALA A 107 -3.56 -12.93 7.57
N GLU A 108 -3.54 -12.24 6.42
CA GLU A 108 -3.22 -10.81 6.36
C GLU A 108 -4.34 -9.96 6.99
N LEU A 109 -5.60 -10.42 6.98
CA LEU A 109 -6.72 -9.74 7.65
C LEU A 109 -6.59 -9.80 9.17
N ASP A 110 -6.23 -10.96 9.72
CA ASP A 110 -5.99 -11.12 11.17
C ASP A 110 -4.79 -10.27 11.64
N GLU A 111 -3.72 -10.26 10.84
CA GLU A 111 -2.56 -9.40 11.07
C GLU A 111 -2.95 -7.91 11.00
N LEU A 112 -3.79 -7.54 10.04
CA LEU A 112 -4.28 -6.17 9.88
C LEU A 112 -5.11 -5.71 11.06
N ASP A 113 -6.01 -6.56 11.57
CA ASP A 113 -6.82 -6.27 12.77
C ASP A 113 -5.90 -6.02 13.97
N THR A 114 -4.88 -6.86 14.14
CA THR A 114 -3.86 -6.68 15.17
C THR A 114 -3.14 -5.35 15.00
N ILE A 115 -2.64 -5.02 13.80
CA ILE A 115 -1.90 -3.78 13.54
C ILE A 115 -2.78 -2.56 13.77
N ILE A 116 -4.06 -2.61 13.42
CA ILE A 116 -4.99 -1.50 13.59
C ILE A 116 -5.36 -1.29 15.06
N ASN A 117 -5.69 -2.36 15.78
CA ASN A 117 -6.24 -2.30 17.13
C ASN A 117 -5.19 -2.48 18.24
N ALA A 118 -3.92 -2.77 17.92
CA ALA A 118 -2.83 -2.90 18.89
C ALA A 118 -2.65 -1.65 19.78
N ALA A 119 -2.96 -0.45 19.28
CA ALA A 119 -2.89 0.78 20.08
C ALA A 119 -4.15 1.04 20.93
N ALA A 120 -5.28 0.38 20.64
CA ALA A 120 -6.50 0.52 21.44
C ALA A 120 -6.36 -0.19 22.80
N ALA A 121 -5.61 -1.30 22.85
CA ALA A 121 -5.38 -2.08 24.07
C ALA A 121 -4.58 -1.32 25.15
N ASP A 122 -3.73 -0.36 24.77
CA ASP A 122 -2.99 0.47 25.73
C ASP A 122 -3.87 1.56 26.40
N THR A 123 -5.08 1.80 25.88
CA THR A 123 -5.98 2.83 26.42
C THR A 123 -6.95 2.26 27.47
N GLU A 124 -7.23 0.96 27.46
CA GLU A 124 -8.12 0.31 28.45
C GLU A 124 -7.44 -0.09 29.77
N GLY A 125 -6.12 0.08 29.88
CA GLY A 125 -5.36 -0.19 31.11
C GLY A 125 -5.20 0.99 32.07
N LYS A 126 -5.78 2.16 31.77
CA LYS A 126 -5.54 3.38 32.55
C LYS A 126 -6.71 4.36 32.56
N ALA A 127 -7.88 3.94 33.06
CA ALA A 127 -8.90 4.84 33.63
C ALA A 127 -9.83 4.07 34.56
#